data_AF-A0A381X9V0-F1
#
_entry.id   AF-A0A381X9V0-F1
#
_cell.length_a   1.000
_cell.length_b   1.000
_cell.length_c   1.000
_cell.angle_alpha   90.00
_cell.angle_beta   90.00
_cell.angle_gamma   90.00
#
_symmetry.space_group_name_H-M   'P 1'
#
loop_
_entity.id
_entity.type
_entity.pdbx_description
1 polymer ?
#
loop_
_entity_poly.entity_id
_entity_poly.type
_entity_poly.pdbx_seq_one_letter_code
_entity_poly.pdbx_strand_id
1 'polypeptide(L)'
;MIFRIILLLILCDASFCQTNTKKNIPDGLSRPYSLKEYSFLIMDTPHQLYSMRQYNKNYLSALRLVVTRSSEVLGPLRTNILHQLASLFLAPLTHEEGHRSVLTHLGIGSISKPFFNEKGAAYVMGVRDSELKTLRDNDLPNYIRLHTAGIESDYMLVDRIQTDVVFSKEDREHLMIEHLIRQLQLVGYYFTSMFPSMEPDIDEEKNELQRDIVGHDVYGAVRHLHRPTMEFYRYTRYKDLARDEKTFVTRAGYRSLLNLVDPFIFRILDRSLGSSFKVAMGLGYTMVPFGDMIEQKFWVRINDRTRLKLYVREYQNKENWFFAGGIALFDHSLSDRLYLNTALDVWDQPTELSFTGHGSELGGALNTMLKYVISRGEDGSGELFSFDIGLLVKSAGFLPEELYLEDVVHYRLGTTLWF
;
A
#
# COMPACT_ATOMS: atom_id res chain seq x y z
N MET A 1 6.97 22.21 0.67
CA MET A 1 5.72 22.81 1.18
C MET A 1 4.74 21.76 1.72
N ILE A 2 4.62 20.59 1.08
CA ILE A 2 3.93 19.40 1.64
C ILE A 2 4.45 19.07 3.04
N PHE A 3 5.77 19.09 3.28
CA PHE A 3 6.34 18.98 4.63
C PHE A 3 5.83 20.04 5.62
N ARG A 4 5.58 21.29 5.17
CA ARG A 4 5.06 22.37 6.03
C ARG A 4 3.57 22.21 6.33
N ILE A 5 2.78 21.70 5.39
CA ILE A 5 1.34 21.40 5.57
C ILE A 5 1.17 20.14 6.43
N ILE A 6 1.97 19.10 6.18
CA ILE A 6 2.05 17.89 7.01
C ILE A 6 2.49 18.26 8.42
N LEU A 7 3.53 19.09 8.61
CA LEU A 7 3.96 19.57 9.92
C LEU A 7 2.87 20.42 10.61
N LEU A 8 2.13 21.26 9.87
CA LEU A 8 1.04 22.06 10.42
C LEU A 8 -0.15 21.20 10.87
N LEU A 9 -0.52 20.17 10.08
CA LEU A 9 -1.57 19.20 10.43
C LEU A 9 -1.14 18.28 11.59
N ILE A 10 0.13 17.86 11.60
CA ILE A 10 0.80 17.12 12.69
C ILE A 10 0.69 17.87 14.03
N LEU A 11 0.87 19.19 14.03
CA LEU A 11 0.74 20.03 15.22
C LEU A 11 -0.73 20.23 15.66
N CYS A 12 -1.69 20.13 14.75
CA CYS A 12 -3.11 20.23 15.05
C CYS A 12 -3.70 18.93 15.64
N ASP A 13 -3.24 17.75 15.21
CA ASP A 13 -3.77 16.44 15.67
C ASP A 13 -3.42 16.11 17.13
N ALA A 14 -2.32 16.65 17.66
CA ALA A 14 -1.98 16.53 19.08
C ALA A 14 -3.10 17.07 20.00
N SER A 15 -4.00 17.91 19.46
CA SER A 15 -5.14 18.48 20.18
C SER A 15 -6.42 17.63 20.09
N PHE A 16 -6.54 16.73 19.10
CA PHE A 16 -7.77 15.95 18.85
C PHE A 16 -7.79 14.54 19.47
N CYS A 17 -6.64 14.02 19.92
CA CYS A 17 -6.57 12.73 20.62
C CYS A 17 -7.07 12.77 22.09
N GLN A 18 -7.62 13.88 22.56
CA GLN A 18 -8.20 14.01 23.91
C GLN A 18 -9.73 13.85 23.91
N THR A 19 -10.25 12.66 23.59
CA THR A 19 -11.56 12.25 24.12
C THR A 19 -11.46 10.88 24.75
N ASN A 20 -11.01 10.88 26.00
CA ASN A 20 -11.19 9.79 26.96
C ASN A 20 -12.70 9.53 27.14
N THR A 21 -13.19 8.35 26.76
CA THR A 21 -14.26 7.69 27.50
C THR A 21 -14.04 6.18 27.50
N LYS A 22 -13.37 5.69 28.55
CA LYS A 22 -13.47 4.28 28.96
C LYS A 22 -14.93 4.02 29.34
N LYS A 23 -15.66 3.30 28.48
CA LYS A 23 -16.85 2.54 28.89
C LYS A 23 -16.51 1.06 28.77
N ASN A 24 -16.21 0.45 29.91
CA ASN A 24 -16.15 -1.01 30.04
C ASN A 24 -17.57 -1.55 29.89
N ILE A 25 -17.87 -2.19 28.77
CA ILE A 25 -19.00 -3.11 28.64
C ILE A 25 -18.41 -4.52 28.72
N PRO A 26 -18.83 -5.35 29.69
CA PRO A 26 -18.32 -6.72 29.78
C PRO A 26 -19.07 -7.60 28.79
N ASP A 27 -18.45 -7.92 27.65
CA ASP A 27 -18.94 -8.98 26.77
C ASP A 27 -18.25 -10.29 27.15
N GLY A 28 -19.01 -11.14 27.84
CA GLY A 28 -18.68 -12.55 27.96
C GLY A 28 -19.13 -13.30 26.72
N LEU A 29 -18.19 -13.73 25.87
CA LEU A 29 -18.21 -14.98 25.10
C LEU A 29 -17.01 -15.03 24.15
N SER A 30 -16.30 -16.17 24.20
CA SER A 30 -15.06 -16.53 23.50
C SER A 30 -13.82 -15.70 23.87
N ARG A 31 -12.83 -16.36 24.47
CA ARG A 31 -11.52 -15.76 24.78
C ARG A 31 -10.98 -15.10 23.51
N PRO A 32 -10.65 -13.80 23.51
CA PRO A 32 -9.78 -13.29 22.47
C PRO A 32 -8.47 -14.08 22.58
N TYR A 33 -7.84 -14.42 21.46
CA TYR A 33 -6.41 -14.67 21.53
C TYR A 33 -5.83 -13.42 22.20
N SER A 34 -5.28 -13.54 23.41
CA SER A 34 -4.66 -12.41 24.11
C SER A 34 -3.42 -11.91 23.36
N LEU A 35 -2.94 -12.69 22.40
CA LEU A 35 -1.74 -12.45 21.63
C LEU A 35 -2.07 -11.82 20.28
N LYS A 36 -1.37 -10.74 19.95
CA LYS A 36 -1.46 -10.01 18.69
C LYS A 36 -0.55 -10.69 17.66
N GLU A 37 -0.98 -10.71 16.40
CA GLU A 37 -0.26 -11.39 15.31
C GLU A 37 0.67 -10.43 14.54
N TYR A 38 1.94 -10.82 14.35
CA TYR A 38 2.95 -10.07 13.60
C TYR A 38 3.67 -10.98 12.61
N SER A 39 3.40 -10.80 11.31
CA SER A 39 3.89 -11.70 10.25
C SER A 39 5.00 -11.05 9.43
N PHE A 40 6.11 -11.76 9.27
CA PHE A 40 7.26 -11.34 8.49
C PHE A 40 7.47 -12.27 7.29
N LEU A 41 7.72 -11.70 6.11
CA LEU A 41 8.14 -12.42 4.93
C LEU A 41 9.67 -12.42 4.85
N ILE A 42 10.25 -13.61 4.79
CA ILE A 42 11.69 -13.83 4.61
C ILE A 42 12.01 -13.90 3.12
N MET A 43 11.13 -14.51 2.33
CA MET A 43 11.23 -14.57 0.87
C MET A 43 9.87 -14.29 0.26
N ASP A 44 9.84 -13.40 -0.72
CA ASP A 44 8.66 -13.07 -1.50
C ASP A 44 8.96 -13.12 -3.01
N THR A 45 8.06 -12.58 -3.81
CA THR A 45 8.13 -12.45 -5.27
C THR A 45 8.53 -11.03 -5.67
N PRO A 46 9.54 -10.83 -6.55
CA PRO A 46 10.50 -11.82 -7.08
C PRO A 46 11.38 -12.41 -5.98
N HIS A 47 12.10 -13.51 -6.27
CA HIS A 47 13.06 -14.16 -5.36
C HIS A 47 14.32 -13.32 -5.11
N GLN A 48 14.16 -12.02 -4.87
CA GLN A 48 15.17 -11.03 -4.62
C GLN A 48 14.68 -10.12 -3.49
N LEU A 49 15.53 -9.88 -2.49
CA LEU A 49 15.20 -8.98 -1.39
C LEU A 49 15.41 -7.52 -1.85
N TYR A 50 14.48 -6.59 -1.64
CA TYR A 50 13.15 -6.71 -1.01
C TYR A 50 12.07 -6.37 -2.06
N SER A 51 11.01 -7.17 -2.15
CA SER A 51 9.81 -6.81 -2.92
C SER A 51 8.98 -5.75 -2.19
N MET A 52 8.09 -5.03 -2.90
CA MET A 52 7.17 -4.07 -2.29
C MET A 52 6.33 -4.70 -1.17
N ARG A 53 5.66 -5.83 -1.46
CA ARG A 53 4.84 -6.56 -0.48
C ARG A 53 5.63 -6.98 0.74
N GLN A 54 6.82 -7.53 0.54
CA GLN A 54 7.70 -7.94 1.63
C GLN A 54 8.07 -6.76 2.52
N TYR A 55 8.50 -5.65 1.89
CA TYR A 55 8.90 -4.46 2.61
C TYR A 55 7.73 -3.90 3.43
N ASN A 56 6.57 -3.71 2.81
CA ASN A 56 5.38 -3.16 3.46
C ASN A 56 4.87 -4.03 4.60
N LYS A 57 4.86 -5.36 4.42
CA LYS A 57 4.38 -6.29 5.45
C LYS A 57 5.34 -6.36 6.64
N ASN A 58 6.64 -6.42 6.38
CA ASN A 58 7.66 -6.46 7.42
C ASN A 58 7.71 -5.13 8.18
N TYR A 59 7.66 -4.02 7.44
CA TYR A 59 7.57 -2.67 7.99
C TYR A 59 6.39 -2.53 8.95
N LEU A 60 5.16 -2.84 8.50
CA LEU A 60 3.98 -2.65 9.34
C LEU A 60 4.01 -3.56 10.56
N SER A 61 4.46 -4.82 10.41
CA SER A 61 4.57 -5.75 11.55
C SER A 61 5.59 -5.27 12.58
N ALA A 62 6.76 -4.77 12.14
CA ALA A 62 7.76 -4.20 13.02
C ALA A 62 7.24 -2.92 13.71
N LEU A 63 6.58 -2.03 12.97
CA LEU A 63 6.00 -0.80 13.51
C LEU A 63 4.97 -1.12 14.60
N ARG A 64 4.02 -2.03 14.32
CA ARG A 64 2.99 -2.43 15.28
C ARG A 64 3.59 -3.01 16.56
N LEU A 65 4.63 -3.84 16.44
CA LEU A 65 5.37 -4.38 17.58
C LEU A 65 5.98 -3.25 18.42
N VAL A 66 6.71 -2.34 17.77
CA VAL A 66 7.41 -1.24 18.44
C VAL A 66 6.41 -0.30 19.12
N VAL A 67 5.33 0.09 18.43
CA VAL A 67 4.31 1.00 18.97
C VAL A 67 3.59 0.34 20.16
N THR A 68 3.18 -0.92 20.05
CA THR A 68 2.50 -1.62 21.14
C THR A 68 3.38 -1.70 22.38
N ARG A 69 4.63 -2.18 22.24
CA ARG A 69 5.58 -2.27 23.36
C ARG A 69 5.96 -0.91 23.93
N SER A 70 6.14 0.09 23.08
CA SER A 70 6.43 1.45 23.53
C SER A 70 5.25 2.04 24.31
N SER A 71 4.00 1.78 23.88
CA SER A 71 2.80 2.23 24.56
C SER A 71 2.69 1.63 25.97
N GLU A 72 3.02 0.35 26.12
CA GLU A 72 3.07 -0.35 27.41
C GLU A 72 4.14 0.24 28.36
N VAL A 73 5.33 0.58 27.84
CA VAL A 73 6.48 1.01 28.65
C VAL A 73 6.50 2.53 28.91
N LEU A 74 6.26 3.33 27.89
CA LEU A 74 6.38 4.80 27.91
C LEU A 74 5.03 5.50 28.10
N GLY A 75 3.92 4.78 27.91
CA GLY A 75 2.58 5.32 27.85
C GLY A 75 2.19 5.81 26.43
N PRO A 76 0.88 5.93 26.14
CA PRO A 76 0.37 6.26 24.81
C PRO A 76 0.86 7.62 24.27
N LEU A 77 0.87 8.66 25.11
CA LEU A 77 1.23 10.01 24.66
C LEU A 77 2.68 10.09 24.12
N ARG A 78 3.64 9.54 24.86
CA ARG A 78 5.05 9.56 24.46
C ARG A 78 5.28 8.72 23.21
N THR A 79 4.62 7.57 23.15
CA THR A 79 4.67 6.68 21.99
C THR A 79 4.11 7.36 20.75
N ASN A 80 2.98 8.06 20.87
CA ASN A 80 2.37 8.79 19.77
C ASN A 80 3.28 9.89 19.22
N ILE A 81 3.94 10.66 20.10
CA ILE A 81 4.92 11.68 19.69
C ILE A 81 6.10 11.03 18.95
N LEU A 82 6.65 9.94 19.48
CA LEU A 82 7.76 9.22 18.85
C LEU A 82 7.37 8.63 17.50
N HIS A 83 6.18 8.02 17.42
CA HIS A 83 5.65 7.46 16.18
C HIS A 83 5.48 8.57 15.13
N GLN A 84 4.84 9.68 15.48
CA GLN A 84 4.66 10.81 14.56
C GLN A 84 5.99 11.35 14.01
N LEU A 85 7.00 11.50 14.87
CA LEU A 85 8.34 11.90 14.44
C LEU A 85 9.02 10.83 13.56
N ALA A 86 8.87 9.55 13.90
CA ALA A 86 9.43 8.45 13.12
C ALA A 86 8.78 8.35 11.73
N SER A 87 7.47 8.55 11.62
CA SER A 87 6.74 8.48 10.35
C SER A 87 7.20 9.53 9.33
N LEU A 88 7.83 10.64 9.76
CA LEU A 88 8.48 11.59 8.84
C LEU A 88 9.61 10.97 8.02
N PHE A 89 10.23 9.90 8.53
CA PHE A 89 11.32 9.17 7.87
C PHE A 89 10.86 7.83 7.31
N LEU A 90 10.00 7.13 8.06
CA LEU A 90 9.51 5.82 7.69
C LEU A 90 8.52 5.88 6.51
N ALA A 91 7.83 7.00 6.33
CA ALA A 91 6.90 7.13 5.23
C ALA A 91 7.58 7.23 3.86
N PRO A 92 8.52 8.18 3.66
CA PRO A 92 9.37 8.19 2.47
C PRO A 92 10.11 6.86 2.25
N LEU A 93 10.52 6.18 3.31
CA LEU A 93 11.22 4.90 3.22
C LEU A 93 10.44 3.84 2.47
N THR A 94 9.20 3.56 2.86
CA THR A 94 8.39 2.54 2.15
C THR A 94 7.94 3.02 0.76
N HIS A 95 7.88 4.34 0.54
CA HIS A 95 7.58 4.94 -0.75
C HIS A 95 8.71 4.70 -1.75
N GLU A 96 9.95 5.10 -1.43
CA GLU A 96 11.12 4.89 -2.28
C GLU A 96 11.42 3.40 -2.50
N GLU A 97 11.22 2.56 -1.48
CA GLU A 97 11.37 1.11 -1.63
C GLU A 97 10.31 0.50 -2.56
N GLY A 98 9.12 1.12 -2.65
CA GLY A 98 8.13 0.79 -3.68
C GLY A 98 8.70 0.95 -5.08
N HIS A 99 9.23 2.13 -5.40
CA HIS A 99 9.89 2.39 -6.68
C HIS A 99 11.08 1.46 -6.95
N ARG A 100 11.99 1.33 -5.96
CA ARG A 100 13.19 0.49 -6.08
C ARG A 100 12.84 -0.98 -6.35
N SER A 101 11.73 -1.46 -5.80
CA SER A 101 11.32 -2.85 -5.98
C SER A 101 10.95 -3.19 -7.44
N VAL A 102 10.38 -2.23 -8.19
CA VAL A 102 10.13 -2.39 -9.64
C VAL A 102 11.43 -2.55 -10.40
N LEU A 103 12.41 -1.67 -10.15
CA LEU A 103 13.74 -1.77 -10.80
C LEU A 103 14.47 -3.05 -10.44
N THR A 104 14.42 -3.45 -9.17
CA THR A 104 15.03 -4.69 -8.69
C THR A 104 14.45 -5.90 -9.42
N HIS A 105 13.12 -5.96 -9.56
CA HIS A 105 12.44 -7.00 -10.33
C HIS A 105 12.91 -7.07 -11.79
N LEU A 106 13.11 -5.91 -12.42
CA LEU A 106 13.58 -5.80 -13.80
C LEU A 106 15.11 -6.02 -13.96
N GLY A 107 15.82 -6.30 -12.86
CA GLY A 107 17.28 -6.47 -12.87
C GLY A 107 18.05 -5.16 -13.08
N ILE A 108 17.42 -4.01 -12.86
CA ILE A 108 18.03 -2.68 -13.00
C ILE A 108 18.58 -2.23 -11.63
N GLY A 109 19.90 -2.08 -11.55
CA GLY A 109 20.58 -1.64 -10.33
C GLY A 109 20.19 -0.21 -9.95
N SER A 110 19.82 0.00 -8.69
CA SER A 110 19.38 1.31 -8.18
C SER A 110 19.70 1.48 -6.69
N ILE A 111 19.72 2.73 -6.23
CA ILE A 111 20.03 3.12 -4.86
C ILE A 111 18.85 3.90 -4.31
N SER A 112 18.23 3.39 -3.23
CA SER A 112 17.21 4.12 -2.48
C SER A 112 17.87 5.10 -1.51
N LYS A 113 17.46 6.37 -1.61
CA LYS A 113 17.82 7.46 -0.70
C LYS A 113 16.52 8.04 -0.11
N PRO A 114 15.92 7.34 0.85
CA PRO A 114 14.59 7.64 1.36
C PRO A 114 14.56 8.84 2.31
N PHE A 115 15.71 9.34 2.73
CA PHE A 115 15.78 10.47 3.64
C PHE A 115 15.84 11.77 2.85
N PHE A 116 14.97 12.72 3.22
CA PHE A 116 14.87 14.02 2.57
C PHE A 116 16.25 14.69 2.47
N ASN A 117 16.64 15.03 1.25
CA ASN A 117 17.83 15.81 0.95
C ASN A 117 17.63 17.30 1.28
N GLU A 118 18.63 18.14 1.00
CA GLU A 118 18.57 19.60 1.22
C GLU A 118 17.44 20.29 0.42
N LYS A 119 16.95 19.66 -0.66
CA LYS A 119 15.81 20.11 -1.47
C LYS A 119 14.46 19.62 -0.92
N GLY A 120 14.46 18.83 0.16
CA GLY A 120 13.25 18.27 0.76
C GLY A 120 12.63 17.13 -0.06
N ALA A 121 13.44 16.40 -0.84
CA ALA A 121 12.99 15.26 -1.64
C ALA A 121 13.75 13.97 -1.24
N ALA A 122 13.03 12.85 -1.30
CA ALA A 122 13.59 11.51 -1.23
C ALA A 122 13.66 10.96 -2.66
N TYR A 123 14.68 10.16 -2.96
CA TYR A 123 14.98 9.72 -4.33
C TYR A 123 15.22 8.21 -4.40
N VAL A 124 14.95 7.65 -5.57
CA VAL A 124 15.68 6.47 -6.06
C VAL A 124 16.60 6.93 -7.18
N MET A 125 17.89 6.57 -7.10
CA MET A 125 18.93 7.06 -8.02
C MET A 125 19.81 5.92 -8.55
N GLY A 126 20.81 6.26 -9.36
CA GLY A 126 21.80 5.31 -9.86
C GLY A 126 21.46 4.63 -11.19
N VAL A 127 20.38 5.06 -11.85
CA VAL A 127 19.94 4.54 -13.16
C VAL A 127 20.24 5.56 -14.25
N ARG A 128 20.60 5.12 -15.46
CA ARG A 128 20.83 6.00 -16.62
C ARG A 128 19.53 6.33 -17.37
N ASP A 129 19.49 7.48 -18.02
CA ASP A 129 18.43 7.92 -18.93
C ASP A 129 18.25 6.93 -20.06
N SER A 130 19.34 6.35 -20.58
CA SER A 130 19.26 5.32 -21.63
C SER A 130 18.54 4.06 -21.17
N GLU A 131 18.71 3.63 -19.92
CA GLU A 131 18.04 2.46 -19.35
C GLU A 131 16.55 2.76 -19.13
N LEU A 132 16.22 3.90 -18.53
CA LEU A 132 14.84 4.32 -18.30
C LEU A 132 14.09 4.56 -19.63
N LYS A 133 14.75 5.15 -20.62
CA LYS A 133 14.20 5.32 -21.97
C LYS A 133 13.95 3.97 -22.64
N THR A 134 14.87 3.03 -22.51
CA THR A 134 14.71 1.67 -23.04
C THR A 134 13.51 0.98 -22.37
N LEU A 135 13.36 1.14 -21.05
CA LEU A 135 12.21 0.62 -20.31
C LEU A 135 10.90 1.24 -20.83
N ARG A 136 10.81 2.57 -20.94
CA ARG A 136 9.65 3.26 -21.51
C ARG A 136 9.27 2.75 -22.90
N ASP A 137 10.27 2.61 -23.78
CA ASP A 137 10.04 2.33 -25.20
C ASP A 137 9.66 0.87 -25.47
N ASN A 138 10.14 -0.05 -24.62
CA ASN A 138 9.95 -1.49 -24.82
C ASN A 138 8.94 -2.12 -23.85
N ASP A 139 8.72 -1.51 -22.69
CA ASP A 139 7.85 -2.00 -21.62
C ASP A 139 7.24 -0.81 -20.85
N LEU A 140 6.35 -0.10 -21.57
CA LEU A 140 5.65 1.05 -21.03
C LEU A 140 4.88 0.73 -19.74
N PRO A 141 4.17 -0.41 -19.58
CA PRO A 141 3.48 -0.71 -18.33
C PRO A 141 4.42 -0.71 -17.10
N ASN A 142 5.57 -1.38 -17.17
CA ASN A 142 6.52 -1.32 -16.05
C ASN A 142 7.15 0.05 -15.88
N TYR A 143 7.38 0.79 -16.97
CA TYR A 143 7.84 2.17 -16.87
C TYR A 143 6.82 3.08 -16.15
N ILE A 144 5.53 2.99 -16.48
CA ILE A 144 4.48 3.75 -15.78
C ILE A 144 4.35 3.29 -14.33
N ARG A 145 4.42 1.97 -14.08
CA ARG A 145 4.42 1.44 -12.72
C ARG A 145 5.58 2.00 -11.90
N LEU A 146 6.75 2.15 -12.51
CA LEU A 146 7.90 2.76 -11.84
C LEU A 146 7.57 4.15 -11.32
N HIS A 147 6.76 4.96 -12.01
CA HIS A 147 6.29 6.24 -11.50
C HIS A 147 5.28 6.08 -10.35
N THR A 148 4.41 5.08 -10.37
CA THR A 148 3.30 4.99 -9.40
C THR A 148 3.61 4.09 -8.20
N ALA A 149 4.71 3.34 -8.21
CA ALA A 149 4.99 2.29 -7.25
C ALA A 149 5.14 2.77 -5.79
N GLY A 150 5.68 3.96 -5.54
CA GLY A 150 5.71 4.53 -4.19
C GLY A 150 4.30 4.82 -3.66
N ILE A 151 3.42 5.35 -4.52
CA ILE A 151 2.02 5.61 -4.18
C ILE A 151 1.22 4.30 -4.05
N GLU A 152 1.50 3.30 -4.89
CA GLU A 152 0.97 1.94 -4.78
C GLU A 152 1.33 1.31 -3.42
N SER A 153 2.57 1.51 -2.97
CA SER A 153 3.07 1.07 -1.67
C SER A 153 2.29 1.72 -0.51
N ASP A 154 2.11 3.05 -0.56
CA ASP A 154 1.33 3.79 0.44
C ASP A 154 -0.13 3.34 0.48
N TYR A 155 -0.76 3.17 -0.70
CA TYR A 155 -2.12 2.64 -0.82
C TYR A 155 -2.27 1.29 -0.12
N MET A 156 -1.28 0.40 -0.30
CA MET A 156 -1.35 -0.95 0.25
C MET A 156 -1.03 -1.03 1.73
N LEU A 157 -0.23 -0.10 2.26
CA LEU A 157 -0.08 0.07 3.70
C LEU A 157 -1.37 0.54 4.36
N VAL A 158 -2.05 1.54 3.78
CA VAL A 158 -3.36 2.00 4.27
C VAL A 158 -4.38 0.86 4.29
N ASP A 159 -4.47 0.11 3.19
CA ASP A 159 -5.39 -1.03 3.10
C ASP A 159 -5.12 -2.12 4.15
N ARG A 160 -3.84 -2.41 4.41
CA ARG A 160 -3.43 -3.37 5.44
C ARG A 160 -3.74 -2.88 6.84
N ILE A 161 -3.49 -1.60 7.13
CA ILE A 161 -3.84 -0.96 8.41
C ILE A 161 -5.35 -1.02 8.66
N GLN A 162 -6.17 -0.66 7.65
CA GLN A 162 -7.62 -0.78 7.70
C GLN A 162 -8.06 -2.21 8.00
N THR A 163 -7.48 -3.18 7.29
CA THR A 163 -7.79 -4.60 7.45
C THR A 163 -7.43 -5.11 8.86
N ASP A 164 -6.25 -4.77 9.36
CA ASP A 164 -5.77 -5.18 10.68
C ASP A 164 -6.69 -4.65 11.79
N VAL A 165 -7.13 -3.39 11.70
CA VAL A 165 -8.04 -2.82 12.70
C VAL A 165 -9.44 -3.39 12.62
N VAL A 166 -10.03 -3.48 11.42
CA VAL A 166 -11.39 -4.01 11.26
C VAL A 166 -11.47 -5.47 11.71
N PHE A 167 -10.44 -6.26 11.46
CA PHE A 167 -10.35 -7.65 11.91
C PHE A 167 -9.84 -7.83 13.34
N SER A 168 -9.62 -6.72 14.05
CA SER A 168 -9.16 -6.70 15.45
C SER A 168 -7.82 -7.41 15.65
N LYS A 169 -6.95 -7.38 14.63
CA LYS A 169 -5.54 -7.81 14.72
C LYS A 169 -4.68 -6.80 15.45
N GLU A 170 -5.10 -5.54 15.47
CA GLU A 170 -4.42 -4.46 16.17
C GLU A 170 -5.42 -3.47 16.74
N ASP A 171 -5.03 -2.77 17.80
CA ASP A 171 -5.85 -1.72 18.37
C ASP A 171 -5.77 -0.45 17.50
N ARG A 172 -6.94 0.15 17.24
CA ARG A 172 -7.05 1.36 16.40
C ARG A 172 -6.15 2.50 16.88
N GLU A 173 -6.00 2.65 18.20
CA GLU A 173 -5.19 3.71 18.79
C GLU A 173 -3.70 3.57 18.45
N HIS A 174 -3.18 2.34 18.31
CA HIS A 174 -1.78 2.08 17.93
C HIS A 174 -1.51 2.34 16.45
N LEU A 175 -2.52 2.27 15.59
CA LEU A 175 -2.35 2.46 14.15
C LEU A 175 -2.90 3.79 13.62
N MET A 176 -3.58 4.59 14.44
CA MET A 176 -4.22 5.83 14.00
C MET A 176 -3.23 6.82 13.37
N ILE A 177 -2.06 7.00 13.98
CA ILE A 177 -1.05 7.96 13.49
C ILE A 177 -0.51 7.53 12.13
N GLU A 178 -0.14 6.25 12.00
CA GLU A 178 0.34 5.71 10.73
C GLU A 178 -0.74 5.81 9.66
N HIS A 179 -1.98 5.41 9.98
CA HIS A 179 -3.12 5.52 9.07
C HIS A 179 -3.26 6.94 8.55
N LEU A 180 -3.33 7.93 9.45
CA LEU A 180 -3.59 9.31 9.07
C LEU A 180 -2.45 9.91 8.23
N ILE A 181 -1.19 9.64 8.59
CA ILE A 181 -0.04 10.14 7.82
C ILE A 181 -0.05 9.57 6.40
N ARG A 182 -0.22 8.25 6.26
CA ARG A 182 -0.28 7.59 4.94
C ARG A 182 -1.46 8.07 4.12
N GLN A 183 -2.62 8.20 4.76
CA GLN A 183 -3.83 8.69 4.14
C GLN A 183 -3.66 10.12 3.60
N LEU A 184 -3.08 11.02 4.41
CA LEU A 184 -2.82 12.41 4.02
C LEU A 184 -1.76 12.49 2.92
N GLN A 185 -0.75 11.62 2.93
CA GLN A 185 0.24 11.54 1.85
C GLN A 185 -0.40 11.06 0.55
N LEU A 186 -1.10 9.92 0.57
CA LEU A 186 -1.76 9.34 -0.60
C LEU A 186 -2.75 10.33 -1.24
N VAL A 187 -3.67 10.90 -0.45
CA VAL A 187 -4.66 11.86 -0.94
C VAL A 187 -3.98 13.16 -1.34
N GLY A 188 -3.11 13.68 -0.47
CA GLY A 188 -2.45 14.96 -0.63
C GLY A 188 -1.53 15.00 -1.85
N TYR A 189 -0.84 13.91 -2.19
CA TYR A 189 0.05 13.88 -3.34
C TYR A 189 -0.71 14.03 -4.66
N TYR A 190 -1.77 13.23 -4.87
CA TYR A 190 -2.64 13.37 -6.03
C TYR A 190 -3.39 14.71 -6.04
N PHE A 191 -3.95 15.12 -4.90
CA PHE A 191 -4.78 16.31 -4.83
C PHE A 191 -3.97 17.59 -5.06
N THR A 192 -2.77 17.67 -4.49
CA THR A 192 -1.90 18.85 -4.67
C THR A 192 -1.31 18.93 -6.08
N SER A 193 -1.15 17.80 -6.79
CA SER A 193 -0.75 17.74 -8.20
C SER A 193 -1.70 18.50 -9.14
N MET A 194 -2.93 18.77 -8.73
CA MET A 194 -3.87 19.58 -9.53
C MET A 194 -3.49 21.06 -9.59
N PHE A 195 -2.67 21.53 -8.64
CA PHE A 195 -2.41 22.95 -8.42
C PHE A 195 -0.95 23.27 -8.75
N PRO A 196 -0.66 23.97 -9.86
CA PRO A 196 0.71 24.28 -10.27
C PRO A 196 1.50 25.08 -9.23
N SER A 197 0.81 25.88 -8.42
CA SER A 197 1.40 26.65 -7.32
C SER A 197 1.92 25.80 -6.16
N MET A 198 1.56 24.51 -6.11
CA MET A 198 2.03 23.56 -5.10
C MET A 198 3.12 22.62 -5.61
N GLU A 199 3.48 22.71 -6.89
CA GLU A 199 4.56 21.96 -7.48
C GLU A 199 5.90 22.25 -6.77
N PRO A 200 6.66 21.23 -6.35
CA PRO A 200 7.99 21.42 -5.78
C PRO A 200 8.95 22.04 -6.79
N ASP A 201 9.72 23.04 -6.36
CA ASP A 201 10.75 23.65 -7.19
C ASP A 201 12.08 22.87 -7.04
N ILE A 202 12.18 21.76 -7.76
CA ILE A 202 13.34 20.87 -7.73
C ILE A 202 13.96 20.83 -9.14
N ASP A 203 15.20 21.31 -9.24
CA ASP A 203 16.02 21.19 -10.43
C ASP A 203 16.64 19.80 -10.56
N GLU A 204 16.72 19.33 -11.80
CA GLU A 204 17.40 18.09 -12.17
C GLU A 204 18.90 18.16 -11.88
N GLU A 205 19.42 17.11 -11.26
CA GLU A 205 20.83 16.99 -10.91
C GLU A 205 21.70 16.93 -12.18
N LYS A 206 22.83 17.66 -12.19
CA LYS A 206 23.75 17.66 -13.34
C LYS A 206 24.28 16.27 -13.67
N ASN A 207 24.60 15.48 -12.64
CA ASN A 207 25.02 14.11 -12.80
C ASN A 207 23.78 13.20 -12.90
N GLU A 208 23.62 12.58 -14.06
CA GLU A 208 22.53 11.65 -14.37
C GLU A 208 22.31 10.57 -13.30
N LEU A 209 23.39 9.99 -12.76
CA LEU A 209 23.29 8.94 -11.76
C LEU A 209 22.83 9.44 -10.38
N GLN A 210 22.86 10.76 -10.15
CA GLN A 210 22.37 11.38 -8.91
C GLN A 210 20.94 11.90 -9.00
N ARG A 211 20.37 11.90 -10.22
CA ARG A 211 18.98 12.27 -10.44
C ARG A 211 18.06 11.22 -9.85
N ASP A 212 16.90 11.67 -9.42
CA ASP A 212 15.79 10.77 -9.21
C ASP A 212 15.42 10.06 -10.53
N ILE A 213 14.85 8.87 -10.41
CA ILE A 213 14.45 8.05 -11.56
C ILE A 213 13.24 8.60 -12.32
N VAL A 214 12.34 9.34 -11.66
CA VAL A 214 11.05 9.71 -12.24
C VAL A 214 10.67 11.19 -12.05
N GLY A 215 11.28 11.88 -11.09
CA GLY A 215 10.91 13.25 -10.72
C GLY A 215 9.54 13.29 -10.07
N HIS A 216 8.59 14.05 -10.63
CA HIS A 216 7.23 14.08 -10.12
C HIS A 216 6.42 12.88 -10.66
N ASP A 217 6.08 11.93 -9.78
CA ASP A 217 5.43 10.66 -10.13
C ASP A 217 4.22 10.82 -11.04
N VAL A 218 3.23 11.61 -10.60
CA VAL A 218 1.96 11.79 -11.31
C VAL A 218 2.16 12.44 -12.68
N TYR A 219 2.95 13.52 -12.76
CA TYR A 219 3.15 14.23 -14.02
C TYR A 219 3.92 13.37 -15.03
N GLY A 220 4.98 12.70 -14.59
CA GLY A 220 5.75 11.78 -15.41
C GLY A 220 4.87 10.63 -15.93
N ALA A 221 4.15 9.93 -15.04
CA ALA A 221 3.25 8.85 -15.41
C ALA A 221 2.22 9.29 -16.45
N VAL A 222 1.49 10.38 -16.20
CA VAL A 222 0.43 10.86 -17.09
C VAL A 222 0.99 11.27 -18.45
N ARG A 223 2.11 11.99 -18.48
CA ARG A 223 2.73 12.44 -19.73
C ARG A 223 3.20 11.26 -20.57
N HIS A 224 3.85 10.27 -19.97
CA HIS A 224 4.34 9.09 -20.67
C HIS A 224 3.20 8.15 -21.11
N LEU A 225 2.09 8.07 -20.37
CA LEU A 225 0.88 7.39 -20.82
C LEU A 225 0.29 8.02 -22.08
N HIS A 226 0.17 9.36 -22.12
CA HIS A 226 -0.47 10.06 -23.24
C HIS A 226 0.44 10.21 -24.47
N ARG A 227 1.75 10.38 -24.26
CA ARG A 227 2.73 10.65 -25.30
C ARG A 227 3.99 9.77 -25.15
N PRO A 228 3.90 8.43 -25.28
CA PRO A 228 5.02 7.54 -25.04
C PRO A 228 6.21 7.75 -26.00
N THR A 229 5.96 8.23 -27.22
CA THR A 229 6.97 8.43 -28.27
C THR A 229 7.66 9.79 -28.25
N MET A 230 7.33 10.66 -27.28
CA MET A 230 7.94 11.99 -27.18
C MET A 230 9.42 11.91 -26.76
N GLU A 231 10.14 13.04 -26.84
CA GLU A 231 11.50 13.16 -26.31
C GLU A 231 11.54 12.77 -24.82
N PHE A 232 12.53 11.94 -24.47
CA PHE A 232 12.70 11.43 -23.12
C PHE A 232 13.41 12.44 -22.23
N TYR A 233 12.83 12.74 -21.07
CA TYR A 233 13.49 13.35 -19.92
C TYR A 233 12.69 13.01 -18.65
N ARG A 234 13.36 12.96 -17.49
CA ARG A 234 12.74 12.47 -16.25
C ARG A 234 11.77 13.48 -15.64
N TYR A 235 12.24 14.72 -15.42
CA TYR A 235 11.55 15.67 -14.55
C TYR A 235 10.47 16.43 -15.33
N THR A 236 9.27 15.83 -15.37
CA THR A 236 8.10 16.47 -15.97
C THR A 236 7.51 17.52 -15.02
N ARG A 237 7.31 18.74 -15.53
CA ARG A 237 6.65 19.84 -14.82
C ARG A 237 5.22 20.02 -15.29
N TYR A 238 4.36 20.64 -14.48
CA TYR A 238 2.96 20.89 -14.84
C TYR A 238 2.82 21.68 -16.16
N LYS A 239 3.74 22.61 -16.43
CA LYS A 239 3.76 23.39 -17.68
C LYS A 239 4.02 22.54 -18.92
N ASP A 240 4.66 21.39 -18.76
CA ASP A 240 4.99 20.46 -19.86
C ASP A 240 3.77 19.61 -20.26
N LEU A 241 2.74 19.58 -19.41
CA LEU A 241 1.53 18.82 -19.63
C LEU A 241 0.61 19.48 -20.66
N ALA A 242 0.12 18.68 -21.59
CA ALA A 242 -0.94 19.01 -22.53
C ALA A 242 -2.31 19.15 -21.79
N ARG A 243 -3.33 19.60 -22.52
CA ARG A 243 -4.64 19.89 -21.93
C ARG A 243 -5.36 18.64 -21.41
N ASP A 244 -5.30 17.56 -22.17
CA ASP A 244 -5.83 16.24 -21.82
C ASP A 244 -5.06 15.63 -20.65
N GLU A 245 -3.74 15.73 -20.65
CA GLU A 245 -2.89 15.31 -19.52
C GLU A 245 -3.23 16.05 -18.22
N LYS A 246 -3.40 17.38 -18.28
CA LYS A 246 -3.88 18.17 -17.12
C LYS A 246 -5.25 17.74 -16.65
N THR A 247 -6.13 17.38 -17.59
CA THR A 247 -7.47 16.86 -17.27
C THR A 247 -7.38 15.52 -16.53
N PHE A 248 -6.46 14.64 -16.94
CA PHE A 248 -6.18 13.40 -16.24
C PHE A 248 -5.66 13.66 -14.82
N VAL A 249 -4.68 14.56 -14.65
CA VAL A 249 -4.15 14.91 -13.32
C VAL A 249 -5.27 15.45 -12.40
N THR A 250 -6.14 16.32 -12.93
CA THR A 250 -7.30 16.82 -12.18
C THR A 250 -8.27 15.70 -11.81
N ARG A 251 -8.54 14.77 -12.73
CA ARG A 251 -9.37 13.59 -12.46
C ARG A 251 -8.76 12.73 -11.34
N ALA A 252 -7.46 12.47 -11.40
CA ALA A 252 -6.74 11.71 -10.39
C ALA A 252 -6.81 12.37 -9.00
N GLY A 253 -6.61 13.69 -8.94
CA GLY A 253 -6.72 14.44 -7.70
C GLY A 253 -8.11 14.42 -7.08
N TYR A 254 -9.19 14.54 -7.88
CA TYR A 254 -10.55 14.41 -7.33
C TYR A 254 -10.87 12.97 -6.90
N ARG A 255 -10.43 11.97 -7.66
CA ARG A 255 -10.65 10.56 -7.32
C ARG A 255 -9.87 10.13 -6.09
N SER A 256 -8.71 10.72 -5.81
CA SER A 256 -7.95 10.40 -4.60
C SER A 256 -8.74 10.68 -3.31
N LEU A 257 -9.70 11.61 -3.34
CA LEU A 257 -10.60 11.88 -2.22
C LEU A 257 -11.46 10.67 -1.84
N LEU A 258 -11.68 9.72 -2.76
CA LEU A 258 -12.38 8.46 -2.45
C LEU A 258 -11.68 7.68 -1.34
N ASN A 259 -10.35 7.77 -1.25
CA ASN A 259 -9.62 7.10 -0.17
C ASN A 259 -10.11 7.54 1.22
N LEU A 260 -10.61 8.78 1.38
CA LEU A 260 -11.11 9.30 2.66
C LEU A 260 -12.40 8.61 3.15
N VAL A 261 -13.08 7.85 2.28
CA VAL A 261 -14.24 7.04 2.68
C VAL A 261 -13.72 5.74 3.26
N ASP A 262 -13.39 5.74 4.54
CA ASP A 262 -12.80 4.58 5.21
C ASP A 262 -13.34 4.35 6.64
N PRO A 263 -13.19 3.15 7.22
CA PRO A 263 -13.74 2.83 8.55
C PRO A 263 -12.99 3.48 9.73
N PHE A 264 -11.76 3.99 9.54
CA PHE A 264 -11.09 4.82 10.54
C PHE A 264 -11.81 6.17 10.66
N ILE A 265 -12.08 6.84 9.53
CA ILE A 265 -12.69 8.16 9.50
C ILE A 265 -14.19 8.06 9.83
N PHE A 266 -14.89 7.13 9.18
CA PHE A 266 -16.33 6.97 9.32
C PHE A 266 -16.69 5.70 10.09
N ARG A 267 -16.77 5.81 11.42
CA ARG A 267 -17.20 4.70 12.30
C ARG A 267 -18.55 4.08 11.91
N ILE A 268 -19.42 4.83 11.25
CA ILE A 268 -20.74 4.35 10.77
C ILE A 268 -20.61 3.23 9.72
N LEU A 269 -19.44 3.13 9.10
CA LEU A 269 -19.12 2.12 8.11
C LEU A 269 -18.71 0.79 8.73
N ASP A 270 -18.57 0.67 10.08
CA ASP A 270 -18.37 -0.59 10.83
C ASP A 270 -19.63 -0.88 11.67
N ARG A 271 -20.41 -1.90 11.29
CA ARG A 271 -21.69 -2.22 11.93
C ARG A 271 -21.85 -3.70 12.24
N SER A 272 -22.42 -3.99 13.40
CA SER A 272 -22.92 -5.33 13.74
C SER A 272 -24.31 -5.52 13.12
N LEU A 273 -24.46 -6.49 12.22
CA LEU A 273 -25.76 -6.95 11.72
C LEU A 273 -26.16 -8.20 12.52
N GLY A 274 -26.67 -7.98 13.74
CA GLY A 274 -26.93 -9.04 14.72
C GLY A 274 -25.69 -9.41 15.55
N SER A 275 -25.79 -10.48 16.34
CA SER A 275 -24.71 -10.92 17.26
C SER A 275 -23.54 -11.60 16.56
N SER A 276 -23.74 -12.07 15.33
CA SER A 276 -22.84 -13.00 14.64
C SER A 276 -22.15 -12.42 13.41
N PHE A 277 -22.50 -11.21 12.99
CA PHE A 277 -22.04 -10.66 11.72
C PHE A 277 -21.64 -9.19 11.89
N LYS A 278 -20.39 -8.87 11.55
CA LYS A 278 -19.89 -7.48 11.54
C LYS A 278 -19.37 -7.15 10.15
N VAL A 279 -19.77 -5.99 9.63
CA VAL A 279 -19.36 -5.53 8.30
C VAL A 279 -18.69 -4.18 8.44
N ALA A 280 -17.55 -4.01 7.76
CA ALA A 280 -17.02 -2.71 7.45
C ALA A 280 -16.95 -2.43 5.95
N MET A 281 -17.01 -1.16 5.55
CA MET A 281 -16.82 -0.76 4.16
C MET A 281 -15.85 0.42 4.00
N GLY A 282 -15.23 0.53 2.83
CA GLY A 282 -14.39 1.67 2.46
C GLY A 282 -14.18 1.74 0.95
N LEU A 283 -13.66 2.87 0.49
CA LEU A 283 -13.29 3.10 -0.90
C LEU A 283 -11.77 3.33 -1.01
N GLY A 284 -11.28 3.28 -2.24
CA GLY A 284 -9.88 3.48 -2.55
C GLY A 284 -9.68 4.01 -3.96
N TYR A 285 -8.60 4.75 -4.16
CA TYR A 285 -8.14 5.17 -5.48
C TYR A 285 -6.62 5.21 -5.53
N THR A 286 -6.06 4.70 -6.63
CA THR A 286 -4.66 4.92 -7.02
C THR A 286 -4.52 4.80 -8.54
N MET A 287 -3.38 5.22 -9.09
CA MET A 287 -3.04 4.96 -10.49
C MET A 287 -2.45 3.57 -10.66
N VAL A 288 -2.60 3.03 -11.86
CA VAL A 288 -2.11 1.71 -12.29
C VAL A 288 -1.33 1.85 -13.60
N PRO A 289 -0.60 0.83 -14.07
CA PRO A 289 0.28 0.91 -15.25
C PRO A 289 -0.38 1.45 -16.53
N PHE A 290 -1.71 1.38 -16.59
CA PHE A 290 -2.52 1.69 -17.75
C PHE A 290 -3.64 2.70 -17.47
N GLY A 291 -3.59 3.42 -16.34
CA GLY A 291 -4.56 4.46 -16.01
C GLY A 291 -4.93 4.52 -14.53
N ASP A 292 -6.23 4.43 -14.23
CA ASP A 292 -6.80 4.62 -12.90
C ASP A 292 -7.35 3.30 -12.33
N MET A 293 -7.32 3.16 -11.01
CA MET A 293 -8.06 2.13 -10.26
C MET A 293 -8.87 2.77 -9.15
N ILE A 294 -10.18 2.49 -9.15
CA ILE A 294 -11.07 2.74 -8.02
C ILE A 294 -11.39 1.39 -7.38
N GLU A 295 -11.39 1.32 -6.05
CA GLU A 295 -11.70 0.10 -5.30
C GLU A 295 -12.80 0.33 -4.28
N GLN A 296 -13.71 -0.63 -4.18
CA GLN A 296 -14.72 -0.73 -3.14
C GLN A 296 -14.37 -1.94 -2.27
N LYS A 297 -14.26 -1.75 -0.96
CA LYS A 297 -13.80 -2.76 0.00
C LYS A 297 -14.89 -3.08 1.01
N PHE A 298 -15.07 -4.36 1.29
CA PHE A 298 -16.01 -4.88 2.27
C PHE A 298 -15.28 -5.88 3.17
N TRP A 299 -15.18 -5.56 4.44
CA TRP A 299 -14.66 -6.47 5.45
C TRP A 299 -15.83 -7.12 6.19
N VAL A 300 -15.80 -8.43 6.32
CA VAL A 300 -16.87 -9.22 6.93
C VAL A 300 -16.28 -10.13 8.00
N ARG A 301 -16.82 -10.05 9.21
CA ARG A 301 -16.53 -10.99 10.30
C ARG A 301 -17.77 -11.82 10.62
N ILE A 302 -17.60 -13.14 10.62
CA ILE A 302 -18.66 -14.10 10.94
C ILE A 302 -18.28 -14.86 12.21
N ASN A 303 -19.08 -14.71 13.27
CA ASN A 303 -18.90 -15.30 14.59
C ASN A 303 -17.49 -15.07 15.19
N ASP A 304 -16.83 -13.97 14.80
CA ASP A 304 -15.43 -13.64 15.11
C ASP A 304 -14.40 -14.75 14.75
N ARG A 305 -14.81 -15.81 14.03
CA ARG A 305 -13.97 -16.93 13.58
C ARG A 305 -13.56 -16.82 12.12
N THR A 306 -14.42 -16.24 11.29
CA THR A 306 -14.18 -16.10 9.85
C THR A 306 -14.03 -14.63 9.52
N ARG A 307 -12.91 -14.27 8.89
CA ARG A 307 -12.58 -12.91 8.48
C ARG A 307 -12.41 -12.90 6.97
N LEU A 308 -13.32 -12.22 6.27
CA LEU A 308 -13.33 -12.13 4.81
C LEU A 308 -13.20 -10.68 4.38
N LYS A 309 -12.32 -10.39 3.43
CA LYS A 309 -12.31 -9.13 2.70
C LYS A 309 -12.77 -9.41 1.28
N LEU A 310 -13.84 -8.76 0.86
CA LEU A 310 -14.30 -8.73 -0.51
C LEU A 310 -13.97 -7.36 -1.10
N TYR A 311 -13.66 -7.32 -2.38
CA TYR A 311 -13.48 -6.06 -3.05
C TYR A 311 -13.92 -6.12 -4.51
N VAL A 312 -14.31 -4.96 -5.03
CA VAL A 312 -14.59 -4.72 -6.45
C VAL A 312 -13.71 -3.57 -6.89
N ARG A 313 -13.09 -3.71 -8.07
CA ARG A 313 -12.25 -2.71 -8.69
C ARG A 313 -12.83 -2.30 -10.02
N GLU A 314 -12.76 -1.01 -10.27
CA GLU A 314 -13.05 -0.40 -11.57
C GLU A 314 -11.74 0.20 -12.07
N TYR A 315 -11.20 -0.40 -13.11
CA TYR A 315 -10.07 0.16 -13.82
C TYR A 315 -10.56 1.07 -14.93
N GLN A 316 -9.85 2.16 -15.16
CA GLN A 316 -10.10 3.02 -16.32
C GLN A 316 -8.79 3.30 -17.06
N ASN A 317 -8.74 2.96 -18.35
CA ASN A 317 -7.68 3.46 -19.21
C ASN A 317 -8.06 4.84 -19.77
N LYS A 318 -7.60 5.23 -20.97
CA LYS A 318 -7.94 6.54 -21.54
C LYS A 318 -9.45 6.73 -21.69
N GLU A 319 -10.15 5.72 -22.21
CA GLU A 319 -11.56 5.83 -22.63
C GLU A 319 -12.47 4.70 -22.13
N ASN A 320 -11.92 3.54 -21.77
CA ASN A 320 -12.67 2.35 -21.43
C ASN A 320 -12.58 2.01 -19.93
N TRP A 321 -13.62 1.34 -19.45
CA TRP A 321 -13.70 0.82 -18.09
C TRP A 321 -13.59 -0.70 -18.10
N PHE A 322 -12.91 -1.24 -17.10
CA PHE A 322 -12.72 -2.66 -16.90
C PHE A 322 -13.00 -3.01 -15.45
N PHE A 323 -13.38 -4.25 -15.17
CA PHE A 323 -13.79 -4.66 -13.83
C PHE A 323 -12.89 -5.76 -13.29
N ALA A 324 -12.63 -5.70 -12.00
CA ALA A 324 -11.97 -6.77 -11.27
C ALA A 324 -12.60 -6.92 -9.90
N GLY A 325 -12.26 -8.00 -9.22
CA GLY A 325 -12.70 -8.23 -7.87
C GLY A 325 -11.98 -9.39 -7.24
N GLY A 326 -12.18 -9.55 -5.94
CA GLY A 326 -11.57 -10.64 -5.22
C GLY A 326 -12.19 -10.88 -3.86
N ILE A 327 -11.83 -12.03 -3.31
CA ILE A 327 -12.17 -12.44 -1.96
C ILE A 327 -10.92 -12.97 -1.26
N ALA A 328 -10.67 -12.48 -0.05
CA ALA A 328 -9.57 -12.89 0.79
C ALA A 328 -10.07 -13.37 2.15
N LEU A 329 -9.60 -14.54 2.58
CA LEU A 329 -9.84 -15.16 3.88
C LEU A 329 -8.59 -15.00 4.75
N PHE A 330 -8.79 -14.58 5.99
CA PHE A 330 -7.71 -14.28 6.94
C PHE A 330 -7.79 -15.15 8.19
N ASP A 331 -6.63 -15.71 8.54
CA ASP A 331 -6.30 -16.55 9.70
C ASP A 331 -7.33 -17.62 10.01
N HIS A 332 -7.80 -18.28 8.96
CA HIS A 332 -8.75 -19.36 9.11
C HIS A 332 -8.05 -20.57 9.75
N SER A 333 -8.49 -20.96 10.94
CA SER A 333 -7.95 -22.13 11.64
C SER A 333 -8.44 -23.41 10.96
N LEU A 334 -7.50 -24.16 10.39
CA LEU A 334 -7.70 -25.52 9.89
C LEU A 334 -7.51 -26.55 11.01
N SER A 335 -6.66 -26.23 11.98
CA SER A 335 -6.48 -26.94 13.24
C SER A 335 -5.90 -26.00 14.29
N ASP A 336 -5.67 -26.50 15.50
CA ASP A 336 -5.02 -25.78 16.59
C ASP A 336 -3.66 -25.16 16.22
N ARG A 337 -2.93 -25.78 15.29
CA ARG A 337 -1.57 -25.37 14.90
C ARG A 337 -1.48 -24.90 13.45
N LEU A 338 -2.57 -24.92 12.70
CA LEU A 338 -2.55 -24.67 11.26
C LEU A 338 -3.56 -23.59 10.89
N TYR A 339 -3.05 -22.50 10.32
CA TYR A 339 -3.85 -21.35 9.90
C TYR A 339 -3.66 -21.08 8.42
N LEU A 340 -4.73 -20.66 7.76
CA LEU A 340 -4.80 -20.40 6.34
C LEU A 340 -5.16 -18.94 6.08
N ASN A 341 -4.32 -18.27 5.29
CA ASN A 341 -4.70 -17.06 4.57
C ASN A 341 -4.79 -17.41 3.09
N THR A 342 -5.89 -17.05 2.43
CA THR A 342 -6.00 -17.29 0.99
C THR A 342 -6.80 -16.18 0.33
N ALA A 343 -6.40 -15.78 -0.87
CA ALA A 343 -7.10 -14.81 -1.69
C ALA A 343 -7.27 -15.33 -3.11
N LEU A 344 -8.44 -15.07 -3.67
CA LEU A 344 -8.77 -15.30 -5.07
C LEU A 344 -9.10 -13.94 -5.69
N ASP A 345 -8.39 -13.61 -6.76
CA ASP A 345 -8.53 -12.37 -7.52
C ASP A 345 -8.91 -12.72 -8.96
N VAL A 346 -9.81 -11.95 -9.55
CA VAL A 346 -10.20 -12.05 -10.97
C VAL A 346 -10.24 -10.66 -11.57
N TRP A 347 -9.84 -10.53 -12.83
CA TRP A 347 -9.85 -9.25 -13.51
C TRP A 347 -10.18 -9.38 -14.99
N ASP A 348 -10.77 -8.31 -15.50
CA ASP A 348 -10.77 -7.89 -16.89
C ASP A 348 -9.88 -6.63 -16.93
N GLN A 349 -8.85 -6.64 -17.78
CA GLN A 349 -7.89 -5.53 -17.92
C GLN A 349 -7.63 -5.26 -19.40
N PRO A 350 -7.14 -4.07 -19.79
CA PRO A 350 -6.81 -3.83 -21.19
C PRO A 350 -5.77 -4.83 -21.69
N THR A 351 -5.94 -5.30 -22.93
CA THR A 351 -4.94 -6.14 -23.62
C THR A 351 -3.57 -5.48 -23.56
N GLU A 352 -2.54 -6.26 -23.17
CA GLU A 352 -1.16 -5.79 -22.99
C GLU A 352 -1.03 -4.58 -22.03
N LEU A 353 -2.01 -4.39 -21.13
CA LEU A 353 -2.09 -3.24 -20.23
C LEU A 353 -2.01 -1.91 -21.00
N SER A 354 -2.68 -1.84 -22.15
CA SER A 354 -2.66 -0.65 -23.00
C SER A 354 -3.50 0.50 -22.45
N PHE A 355 -2.91 1.70 -22.37
CA PHE A 355 -3.62 2.94 -22.02
C PHE A 355 -4.66 3.35 -23.07
N THR A 356 -4.37 3.13 -24.35
CA THR A 356 -5.20 3.59 -25.48
C THR A 356 -5.99 2.46 -26.15
N GLY A 357 -5.69 1.20 -25.82
CA GLY A 357 -6.38 0.04 -26.37
C GLY A 357 -7.85 -0.04 -25.94
N HIS A 358 -8.66 -0.70 -26.78
CA HIS A 358 -10.07 -1.00 -26.49
C HIS A 358 -10.31 -2.49 -26.21
N GLY A 359 -9.33 -3.35 -26.45
CA GLY A 359 -9.40 -4.78 -26.15
C GLY A 359 -9.26 -5.05 -24.66
N SER A 360 -9.75 -6.21 -24.21
CA SER A 360 -9.63 -6.65 -22.83
C SER A 360 -9.17 -8.10 -22.74
N GLU A 361 -8.53 -8.44 -21.62
CA GLU A 361 -8.04 -9.76 -21.29
C GLU A 361 -8.48 -10.15 -19.89
N LEU A 362 -9.04 -11.35 -19.78
CA LEU A 362 -9.43 -11.95 -18.52
C LEU A 362 -8.23 -12.62 -17.87
N GLY A 363 -8.08 -12.41 -16.57
CA GLY A 363 -7.05 -13.06 -15.77
C GLY A 363 -7.49 -13.26 -14.32
N GLY A 364 -6.57 -13.83 -13.54
CA GLY A 364 -6.82 -14.07 -12.12
C GLY A 364 -5.57 -14.51 -11.37
N ALA A 365 -5.69 -14.50 -10.05
CA ALA A 365 -4.66 -14.96 -9.14
C ALA A 365 -5.25 -15.77 -7.98
N LEU A 366 -4.52 -16.80 -7.57
CA LEU A 366 -4.70 -17.51 -6.32
C LEU A 366 -3.47 -17.28 -5.45
N ASN A 367 -3.68 -16.72 -4.27
CA ASN A 367 -2.64 -16.37 -3.33
C ASN A 367 -2.91 -17.04 -1.98
N THR A 368 -2.13 -18.05 -1.61
CA THR A 368 -2.32 -18.82 -0.38
C THR A 368 -1.08 -18.72 0.51
N MET A 369 -1.29 -18.68 1.83
CA MET A 369 -0.26 -18.76 2.85
C MET A 369 -0.74 -19.66 3.98
N LEU A 370 0.03 -20.72 4.25
CA LEU A 370 -0.21 -21.67 5.32
C LEU A 370 0.78 -21.39 6.45
N LYS A 371 0.27 -21.17 7.67
CA LYS A 371 1.07 -20.90 8.86
C LYS A 371 1.02 -22.11 9.79
N TYR A 372 2.17 -22.71 10.08
CA TYR A 372 2.28 -23.83 11.02
C TYR A 372 2.94 -23.38 12.33
N VAL A 373 2.21 -23.41 13.44
CA VAL A 373 2.68 -23.00 14.76
C VAL A 373 3.56 -24.11 15.37
N ILE A 374 4.84 -23.80 15.57
CA ILE A 374 5.87 -24.74 16.01
C ILE A 374 5.95 -24.81 17.55
N SER A 375 5.90 -23.66 18.22
CA SER A 375 5.99 -23.58 19.69
C SER A 375 4.67 -23.08 20.27
N ARG A 376 4.21 -23.73 21.33
CA ARG A 376 3.20 -23.23 22.29
C ARG A 376 3.88 -23.27 23.65
N GLY A 377 3.99 -22.13 24.35
CA GLY A 377 4.50 -22.13 25.73
C GLY A 377 3.70 -23.09 26.61
N GLU A 378 4.38 -23.74 27.56
CA GLU A 378 3.85 -24.85 28.37
C GLU A 378 2.56 -24.49 29.15
N ASP A 379 2.30 -23.20 29.41
CA ASP A 379 1.11 -22.70 30.14
C ASP A 379 0.08 -21.96 29.26
N GLY A 380 0.19 -22.03 27.94
CA GLY A 380 -0.74 -21.35 27.02
C GLY A 380 -0.59 -19.82 26.96
N SER A 381 0.41 -19.27 27.66
CA SER A 381 0.77 -17.84 27.72
C SER A 381 2.09 -17.51 27.01
N GLY A 382 2.76 -18.50 26.41
CA GLY A 382 4.05 -18.28 25.74
C GLY A 382 3.93 -17.77 24.32
N GLU A 383 4.94 -17.01 23.90
CA GLU A 383 5.14 -16.53 22.54
C GLU A 383 4.98 -17.68 21.54
N LEU A 384 4.09 -17.50 20.57
CA LEU A 384 3.90 -18.47 19.50
C LEU A 384 4.77 -18.07 18.32
N PHE A 385 5.40 -19.05 17.70
CA PHE A 385 6.19 -18.87 16.49
C PHE A 385 5.67 -19.84 15.43
N SER A 386 5.53 -19.36 14.19
CA SER A 386 5.20 -20.21 13.04
C SER A 386 6.26 -20.18 11.96
N PHE A 387 6.26 -21.27 11.20
CA PHE A 387 6.82 -21.31 9.87
C PHE A 387 5.70 -21.16 8.85
N ASP A 388 5.87 -20.23 7.92
CA ASP A 388 4.85 -19.86 6.95
C ASP A 388 5.31 -20.22 5.53
N ILE A 389 4.48 -20.96 4.80
CA ILE A 389 4.70 -21.33 3.39
C ILE A 389 3.57 -20.77 2.55
N GLY A 390 3.92 -20.02 1.51
CA GLY A 390 2.95 -19.46 0.57
C GLY A 390 3.12 -19.95 -0.85
N LEU A 391 2.03 -19.90 -1.61
CA LEU A 391 1.95 -20.13 -3.05
C LEU A 391 1.18 -18.97 -3.69
N LEU A 392 1.73 -18.41 -4.75
CA LEU A 392 1.05 -17.53 -5.68
C LEU A 392 0.99 -18.22 -7.04
N VAL A 393 -0.20 -18.26 -7.64
CA VAL A 393 -0.41 -18.57 -9.04
C VAL A 393 -1.17 -17.39 -9.62
N LYS A 394 -0.64 -16.75 -10.66
CA LYS A 394 -1.24 -15.55 -11.25
C LYS A 394 -1.08 -15.60 -12.77
N SER A 395 -2.10 -15.19 -13.50
CA SER A 395 -1.98 -14.96 -14.95
C SER A 395 -1.40 -13.56 -15.25
N ALA A 396 -1.13 -13.28 -16.52
CA ALA A 396 -0.76 -11.95 -16.99
C ALA A 396 -1.82 -10.91 -16.58
N GLY A 397 -1.34 -9.73 -16.19
CA GLY A 397 -2.14 -8.64 -15.64
C GLY A 397 -1.46 -7.91 -14.49
N PHE A 398 -2.00 -6.75 -14.14
CA PHE A 398 -1.59 -5.99 -12.96
C PHE A 398 -2.33 -6.46 -11.71
N LEU A 399 -1.60 -6.70 -10.63
CA LEU A 399 -2.14 -6.92 -9.29
C LEU A 399 -1.32 -6.09 -8.28
N PRO A 400 -1.95 -5.30 -7.39
CA PRO A 400 -1.22 -4.48 -6.42
C PRO A 400 -0.21 -5.28 -5.56
N GLU A 401 0.93 -4.65 -5.30
CA GLU A 401 2.16 -5.19 -4.69
C GLU A 401 2.80 -6.40 -5.41
N GLU A 402 2.19 -6.95 -6.46
CA GLU A 402 2.76 -8.06 -7.23
C GLU A 402 3.55 -7.53 -8.41
N LEU A 403 4.88 -7.68 -8.39
CA LEU A 403 5.78 -6.99 -9.32
C LEU A 403 5.73 -7.56 -10.75
N TYR A 404 5.41 -8.84 -10.91
CA TYR A 404 5.28 -9.45 -12.24
C TYR A 404 3.97 -9.05 -12.90
N LEU A 405 4.07 -8.48 -14.10
CA LEU A 405 2.92 -8.25 -14.98
C LEU A 405 2.57 -9.49 -15.83
N GLU A 406 3.48 -10.44 -15.96
CA GLU A 406 3.31 -11.70 -16.70
C GLU A 406 2.65 -12.81 -15.86
N ASP A 407 2.45 -13.98 -16.49
CA ASP A 407 2.09 -15.22 -15.83
C ASP A 407 3.17 -15.65 -14.83
N VAL A 408 2.75 -16.10 -13.65
CA VAL A 408 3.71 -16.40 -12.60
C VAL A 408 3.23 -17.45 -11.59
N VAL A 409 4.17 -18.31 -11.18
CA VAL A 409 4.00 -19.26 -10.07
C VAL A 409 5.17 -19.11 -9.11
N HIS A 410 4.88 -18.75 -7.86
CA HIS A 410 5.92 -18.48 -6.86
C HIS A 410 5.59 -19.03 -5.49
N TYR A 411 6.66 -19.35 -4.77
CA TYR A 411 6.61 -19.72 -3.37
C TYR A 411 7.03 -18.55 -2.49
N ARG A 412 6.48 -18.50 -1.28
CA ARG A 412 6.90 -17.55 -0.24
C ARG A 412 7.27 -18.29 1.02
N LEU A 413 8.21 -17.70 1.75
CA LEU A 413 8.61 -18.17 3.06
C LEU A 413 8.51 -17.03 4.06
N GLY A 414 7.99 -17.32 5.23
CA GLY A 414 7.85 -16.34 6.28
C GLY A 414 7.78 -16.96 7.66
N THR A 415 7.52 -16.09 8.61
CA THR A 415 7.27 -16.45 9.99
C THR A 415 6.25 -15.51 10.59
N THR A 416 5.49 -16.00 11.56
CA THR A 416 4.59 -15.18 12.34
C THR A 416 4.89 -15.35 13.83
N LEU A 417 4.88 -14.22 14.53
CA LEU A 417 4.99 -14.13 15.99
C LEU A 417 3.63 -13.76 16.57
N TRP A 418 3.29 -14.39 17.70
CA TRP A 418 2.16 -13.96 18.52
C TRP A 418 2.64 -13.63 19.93
N PHE A 419 2.40 -12.39 20.38
CA PHE A 419 2.78 -11.89 21.71
C PHE A 419 1.79 -10.89 22.29
#